data_AF-A0A8H6XLV9-F1
#
_entry.id   AF-A0A8H6XLV9-F1
#
_cell.length_a   1.000
_cell.length_b   1.000
_cell.length_c   1.000
_cell.angle_alpha   90.00
_cell.angle_beta   90.00
_cell.angle_gamma   90.00
#
_symmetry.space_group_name_H-M   'P 1'
#
loop_
_entity.id
_entity.type
_entity.pdbx_description
1 polymer ?
#
loop_
_entity_poly.entity_id
_entity_poly.type
_entity_poly.pdbx_seq_one_letter_code
_entity_poly.pdbx_strand_id
1 'polypeptide(L)'
;MHLIWENLIKNLVLLWTGDFKGLNDGREEYQLSKAIWESIAAETAAASDTIPSAYGSRIPNIAKDRPNVSAEMWSFWTLYLGPVLLRRHFKHLKYYRYFIQLVQLLNLCMQFEISADEIETIRTGFIAWVETYEYAS
;
A
#
# COMPACT_ATOMS: atom_id res chain seq x y z
N MET A 1 -0.03 14.78 5.20
CA MET A 1 0.32 13.39 4.81
C MET A 1 0.15 13.09 3.31
N HIS A 2 -0.19 14.07 2.43
CA HIS A 2 -0.51 13.82 1.01
C HIS A 2 0.57 13.07 0.21
N LEU A 3 1.85 13.41 0.42
CA LEU A 3 2.96 12.85 -0.35
C LEU A 3 3.19 11.34 -0.10
N ILE A 4 2.74 10.79 1.01
CA ILE A 4 2.83 9.34 1.25
C ILE A 4 1.95 8.60 0.25
N TRP A 5 0.73 9.08 0.06
CA TRP A 5 -0.25 8.47 -0.84
C TRP A 5 0.16 8.63 -2.30
N GLU A 6 0.70 9.80 -2.66
CA GLU A 6 1.09 10.08 -4.04
C GLU A 6 2.45 9.54 -4.45
N ASN A 7 3.41 9.47 -3.53
CA ASN A 7 4.75 9.03 -3.86
C ASN A 7 5.01 7.62 -3.33
N LEU A 8 4.99 7.43 -2.00
CA LEU A 8 5.40 6.15 -1.41
C LEU A 8 4.52 4.99 -1.88
N ILE A 9 3.20 5.10 -1.71
CA ILE A 9 2.27 4.02 -2.10
C ILE A 9 2.28 3.80 -3.61
N LYS A 10 2.26 4.87 -4.42
CA LYS A 10 2.34 4.71 -5.88
C LYS A 10 3.65 4.05 -6.30
N ASN A 11 4.77 4.39 -5.67
CA ASN A 11 6.07 3.77 -5.96
C ASN A 11 6.10 2.30 -5.55
N LEU A 12 5.55 1.92 -4.39
CA LEU A 12 5.42 0.53 -3.98
C LEU A 12 4.60 -0.29 -4.97
N VAL A 13 3.45 0.24 -5.41
CA VAL A 13 2.64 -0.43 -6.42
C VAL A 13 3.40 -0.54 -7.76
N LEU A 14 4.15 0.49 -8.18
CA LEU A 14 4.99 0.41 -9.39
C LEU A 14 6.06 -0.69 -9.25
N LEU A 15 6.65 -0.85 -8.06
CA LEU A 15 7.64 -1.88 -7.78
C LEU A 15 7.02 -3.27 -7.85
N TRP A 16 5.87 -3.48 -7.20
CA TRP A 16 5.19 -4.77 -7.20
C TRP A 16 4.64 -5.17 -8.56
N THR A 17 4.35 -4.21 -9.46
CA THR A 17 3.88 -4.49 -10.83
C THR A 17 5.00 -4.54 -11.87
N GLY A 18 6.25 -4.27 -11.47
CA GLY A 18 7.39 -4.24 -12.39
C GLY A 18 7.45 -3.02 -13.32
N ASP A 19 6.65 -1.99 -13.05
CA ASP A 19 6.58 -0.76 -13.85
C ASP A 19 7.50 0.35 -13.31
N PHE A 20 8.21 0.11 -12.21
CA PHE A 20 9.04 1.13 -11.57
C PHE A 20 10.32 1.39 -12.35
N LYS A 21 10.33 2.46 -13.16
CA LYS A 21 11.51 3.01 -13.83
C LYS A 21 12.31 1.98 -14.67
N GLY A 22 11.64 0.93 -15.16
CA GLY A 22 12.29 -0.15 -15.91
C GLY A 22 13.23 -1.04 -15.08
N LEU A 23 13.14 -0.97 -13.75
CA LEU A 23 13.88 -1.84 -12.84
C LEU A 23 13.11 -3.15 -12.62
N ASN A 24 13.83 -4.26 -12.59
CA ASN A 24 13.29 -5.55 -12.16
C ASN A 24 13.48 -5.74 -10.64
N ASP A 25 13.01 -6.87 -10.12
CA ASP A 25 13.20 -7.28 -8.73
C ASP A 25 14.64 -7.67 -8.38
N GLY A 26 15.55 -7.70 -9.37
CA GLY A 26 16.96 -7.94 -9.17
C GLY A 26 17.21 -9.36 -8.65
N ARG A 27 17.62 -9.46 -7.37
CA ARG A 27 17.79 -10.75 -6.67
C ARG A 27 16.62 -11.07 -5.74
N GLU A 28 15.71 -10.12 -5.56
CA GLU A 28 14.52 -10.25 -4.75
C GLU A 28 13.36 -10.80 -5.58
N GLU A 29 12.24 -11.12 -4.93
CA GLU A 29 11.05 -11.65 -5.61
C GLU A 29 9.78 -11.00 -5.03
N TYR A 30 9.74 -9.66 -5.03
CA TYR A 30 8.61 -8.87 -4.52
C TYR A 30 7.55 -8.57 -5.58
N GLN A 31 7.79 -8.89 -6.86
CA GLN A 31 6.83 -8.64 -7.93
C GLN A 31 5.64 -9.60 -7.86
N LEU A 32 4.45 -9.06 -8.08
CA LEU A 32 3.22 -9.81 -8.27
C LEU A 32 3.10 -10.13 -9.75
N SER A 33 2.62 -11.34 -10.07
CA SER A 33 2.29 -11.65 -11.46
C SER A 33 1.18 -10.71 -11.96
N LYS A 34 1.21 -10.39 -13.25
CA LYS A 34 0.19 -9.54 -13.89
C LYS A 34 -1.24 -10.03 -13.60
N ALA A 35 -1.47 -11.33 -13.69
CA ALA A 35 -2.79 -11.93 -13.43
C ALA A 35 -3.26 -11.72 -11.98
N ILE A 36 -2.35 -11.85 -11.00
CA ILE A 36 -2.65 -11.59 -9.59
C ILE A 36 -3.01 -10.11 -9.39
N TRP A 37 -2.21 -9.18 -9.94
CA TRP A 37 -2.48 -7.76 -9.79
C TRP A 37 -3.80 -7.34 -10.46
N GLU A 38 -4.11 -7.87 -11.64
CA GLU A 38 -5.38 -7.65 -12.33
C GLU A 38 -6.58 -8.16 -11.51
N SER A 39 -6.45 -9.32 -10.84
CA SER A 39 -7.47 -9.83 -9.91
C SER A 39 -7.68 -8.87 -8.74
N ILE A 40 -6.60 -8.46 -8.08
CA ILE A 40 -6.63 -7.50 -6.96
C ILE A 40 -7.30 -6.19 -7.36
N ALA A 41 -7.00 -5.69 -8.57
CA ALA A 41 -7.58 -4.45 -9.06
C ALA A 41 -9.07 -4.57 -9.41
N ALA A 42 -9.51 -5.73 -9.91
CA ALA A 42 -10.92 -6.02 -10.13
C ALA A 42 -11.69 -6.14 -8.80
N GLU A 43 -11.13 -6.87 -7.83
CA GLU A 43 -11.68 -7.00 -6.49
C GLU A 43 -11.73 -5.66 -5.75
N THR A 44 -10.73 -4.79 -5.93
CA THR A 44 -10.73 -3.43 -5.39
C THR A 44 -11.95 -2.64 -5.87
N ALA A 45 -12.22 -2.64 -7.18
CA ALA A 45 -13.34 -1.92 -7.75
C ALA A 45 -14.68 -2.50 -7.28
N ALA A 46 -14.82 -3.83 -7.25
CA ALA A 46 -16.02 -4.51 -6.80
C ALA A 46 -16.29 -4.29 -5.29
N ALA A 47 -15.27 -4.33 -4.45
CA ALA A 47 -15.39 -4.01 -3.04
C ALA A 47 -15.83 -2.54 -2.86
N SER A 48 -15.25 -1.63 -3.64
CA SER A 48 -15.61 -0.22 -3.59
C SER A 48 -17.05 0.09 -3.99
N ASP A 49 -17.70 -0.75 -4.80
CA ASP A 49 -19.12 -0.60 -5.13
C ASP A 49 -20.04 -0.84 -3.92
N THR A 50 -19.53 -1.50 -2.87
CA THR A 50 -20.28 -1.80 -1.65
C THR A 50 -19.99 -0.83 -0.50
N ILE A 51 -18.98 0.04 -0.65
CA ILE A 51 -18.58 1.00 0.38
C ILE A 51 -19.45 2.25 0.28
N PRO A 52 -20.11 2.69 1.37
CA PRO A 52 -20.92 3.91 1.35
C PRO A 52 -20.07 5.14 1.01
N SER A 53 -20.64 6.04 0.21
CA SER A 53 -19.96 7.29 -0.20
C SER A 53 -19.56 8.21 0.96
N ALA A 54 -20.14 8.00 2.15
CA ALA A 54 -19.74 8.70 3.38
C ALA A 54 -18.29 8.42 3.81
N TYR A 55 -17.71 7.29 3.36
CA TYR A 55 -16.33 6.90 3.66
C TYR A 55 -15.31 7.36 2.61
N GLY A 56 -15.77 7.96 1.51
CA GLY A 56 -14.92 8.46 0.43
C GLY A 56 -15.45 8.13 -0.96
N SER A 57 -14.72 8.61 -1.97
CA SER A 57 -15.04 8.34 -3.37
C SER A 57 -14.82 6.87 -3.74
N ARG A 58 -15.63 6.36 -4.67
CA ARG A 58 -15.46 5.03 -5.25
C ARG A 58 -14.07 4.87 -5.87
N ILE A 59 -13.37 3.80 -5.52
CA ILE A 59 -12.05 3.46 -6.05
C ILE A 59 -12.24 2.69 -7.37
N PRO A 60 -11.68 3.16 -8.50
CA PRO A 60 -11.77 2.46 -9.77
C PRO A 60 -10.83 1.25 -9.82
N ASN A 61 -10.77 0.59 -10.98
CA ASN A 61 -9.81 -0.50 -11.17
C ASN A 61 -8.39 0.08 -11.20
N ILE A 62 -7.62 -0.13 -10.14
CA ILE A 62 -6.30 0.48 -9.94
C ILE A 62 -5.21 0.00 -10.91
N ALA A 63 -5.45 -1.07 -11.67
CA ALA A 63 -4.55 -1.51 -12.74
C ALA A 63 -4.83 -0.79 -14.07
N LYS A 64 -6.11 -0.51 -14.39
CA LYS A 64 -6.53 0.11 -15.66
C LYS A 64 -6.59 1.64 -15.59
N ASP A 65 -7.08 2.18 -14.47
CA ASP A 65 -7.42 3.59 -14.31
C ASP A 65 -6.47 4.32 -13.36
N ARG A 66 -5.23 3.82 -13.22
CA ARG A 66 -4.23 4.32 -12.26
C ARG A 66 -4.03 5.84 -12.25
N PRO A 67 -4.03 6.57 -13.40
CA PRO A 67 -3.90 8.03 -13.40
C PRO A 67 -5.06 8.77 -12.72
N ASN A 68 -6.24 8.14 -12.65
CA ASN A 68 -7.45 8.72 -12.09
C ASN A 68 -7.62 8.41 -10.59
N VAL A 69 -6.68 7.68 -9.98
CA VAL A 69 -6.74 7.32 -8.55
C VAL A 69 -6.12 8.46 -7.73
N SER A 70 -6.98 9.19 -7.01
CA SER A 70 -6.57 10.33 -6.16
C SER A 70 -5.79 9.88 -4.92
N ALA A 71 -5.15 10.83 -4.23
CA ALA A 71 -4.48 10.58 -2.96
C ALA A 71 -5.43 10.03 -1.88
N GLU A 72 -6.68 10.48 -1.86
CA GLU A 72 -7.73 9.97 -0.97
C GLU A 72 -8.10 8.52 -1.30
N MET A 73 -8.25 8.17 -2.57
CA MET A 73 -8.52 6.79 -2.97
C MET A 73 -7.35 5.86 -2.59
N TRP A 74 -6.11 6.32 -2.77
CA TRP A 74 -4.93 5.57 -2.35
C TRP A 74 -4.83 5.42 -0.83
N SER A 75 -5.18 6.44 -0.05
CA SER A 75 -5.18 6.32 1.41
C SER A 75 -6.22 5.31 1.87
N PHE A 76 -7.45 5.38 1.36
CA PHE A 76 -8.49 4.42 1.69
C PHE A 76 -8.12 3.00 1.29
N TRP A 77 -7.63 2.83 0.05
CA TRP A 77 -7.17 1.52 -0.42
C TRP A 77 -6.08 0.97 0.49
N THR A 78 -5.05 1.77 0.80
CA THR A 78 -3.90 1.33 1.60
C THR A 78 -4.29 0.94 3.02
N LEU A 79 -5.17 1.71 3.66
CA LEU A 79 -5.54 1.50 5.06
C LEU A 79 -6.53 0.36 5.26
N TYR A 80 -7.45 0.14 4.30
CA TYR A 80 -8.59 -0.77 4.49
C TYR A 80 -8.62 -1.96 3.53
N LEU A 81 -8.35 -1.74 2.24
CA LEU A 81 -8.50 -2.79 1.22
C LEU A 81 -7.20 -3.58 0.99
N GLY A 82 -6.09 -2.89 0.80
CA GLY A 82 -4.76 -3.44 0.54
C GLY A 82 -4.35 -4.55 1.51
N PRO A 83 -4.51 -4.40 2.84
CA PRO A 83 -4.17 -5.46 3.80
C PRO A 83 -4.89 -6.77 3.56
N VAL A 84 -6.15 -6.71 3.13
CA VAL A 84 -6.97 -7.89 2.84
C VAL A 84 -6.63 -8.44 1.45
N LEU A 85 -6.60 -7.56 0.45
CA LEU A 85 -6.42 -7.92 -0.95
C LEU A 85 -5.01 -8.40 -1.30
N LEU A 86 -3.97 -7.99 -0.55
CA LEU A 86 -2.59 -8.44 -0.78
C LEU A 86 -2.23 -9.70 0.01
N ARG A 87 -3.15 -10.18 0.88
CA ARG A 87 -2.88 -11.30 1.77
C ARG A 87 -2.59 -12.58 0.98
N ARG A 88 -1.42 -13.19 1.21
CA ARG A 88 -0.94 -14.43 0.56
C ARG A 88 -0.69 -14.32 -0.96
N HIS A 89 -0.58 -13.11 -1.50
CA HIS A 89 -0.29 -12.91 -2.94
C HIS A 89 1.19 -12.74 -3.26
N PHE A 90 1.99 -12.26 -2.31
CA PHE A 90 3.45 -12.20 -2.46
C PHE A 90 4.07 -13.59 -2.39
N LYS A 91 5.08 -13.84 -3.23
CA LYS A 91 5.85 -15.10 -3.22
C LYS A 91 6.53 -15.34 -1.86
N HIS A 92 7.13 -14.29 -1.30
CA HIS A 92 7.68 -14.31 0.06
C HIS A 92 6.81 -13.50 1.01
N LEU A 93 6.44 -14.12 2.14
CA LEU A 93 5.60 -13.50 3.16
C LEU A 93 6.22 -12.21 3.76
N LYS A 94 7.55 -12.04 3.67
CA LYS A 94 8.26 -10.86 4.19
C LYS A 94 7.72 -9.55 3.59
N TYR A 95 7.47 -9.49 2.28
CA TYR A 95 6.99 -8.26 1.64
C TYR A 95 5.57 -7.87 2.05
N TYR A 96 4.69 -8.87 2.23
CA TYR A 96 3.38 -8.63 2.83
C TYR A 96 3.51 -8.09 4.27
N ARG A 97 4.41 -8.67 5.08
CA ARG A 97 4.64 -8.20 6.45
C ARG A 97 5.16 -6.76 6.48
N TYR A 98 6.09 -6.41 5.60
CA TYR A 98 6.57 -5.03 5.49
C TYR A 98 5.45 -4.07 5.11
N PHE A 99 4.58 -4.45 4.16
CA PHE A 99 3.42 -3.64 3.82
C PHE A 99 2.48 -3.47 5.03
N ILE A 100 2.19 -4.52 5.79
CA ILE A 100 1.34 -4.42 6.98
C ILE A 100 1.98 -3.54 8.07
N GLN A 101 3.29 -3.64 8.30
CA GLN A 101 3.99 -2.77 9.23
C GLN A 101 3.87 -1.29 8.82
N LEU A 102 4.01 -0.99 7.52
CA LEU A 102 3.78 0.35 7.00
C LEU A 102 2.34 0.80 7.27
N VAL A 103 1.35 -0.04 6.98
CA VAL A 103 -0.08 0.27 7.21
C VAL A 103 -0.36 0.54 8.69
N GLN A 104 0.27 -0.17 9.61
CA GLN A 104 0.13 0.07 11.06
C GLN A 104 0.63 1.47 11.44
N LEU A 105 1.82 1.86 10.97
CA LEU A 105 2.37 3.20 11.20
C LEU A 105 1.49 4.28 10.59
N LEU A 106 0.97 4.04 9.39
CA LEU A 106 0.08 4.98 8.71
C LEU A 106 -1.25 5.15 9.43
N ASN A 107 -1.80 4.09 10.03
CA ASN A 107 -3.01 4.20 10.86
C ASN A 107 -2.77 5.08 12.09
N LEU A 108 -1.62 4.96 12.76
CA LEU A 108 -1.25 5.85 13.87
C LEU A 108 -1.21 7.32 13.42
N CYS A 109 -0.60 7.60 12.26
CA CYS A 109 -0.55 8.95 11.71
C CYS A 109 -1.93 9.53 11.31
N MET A 110 -2.96 8.70 11.20
CA MET A 110 -4.32 9.10 10.80
C MET A 110 -5.28 9.23 11.99
N GLN A 111 -4.83 8.94 13.21
CA GLN A 111 -5.62 9.14 14.43
C GLN A 111 -5.98 10.62 14.60
N PHE A 112 -7.19 10.89 15.11
CA PHE A 112 -7.64 12.26 15.39
C PHE A 112 -6.85 12.92 16.52
N GLU A 113 -6.50 12.13 17.53
CA GLU A 113 -5.64 12.50 18.64
C GLU A 113 -4.50 11.50 18.74
N ILE A 114 -3.30 12.00 19.04
CA ILE A 114 -2.09 11.19 19.15
C ILE A 114 -1.35 11.52 20.44
N SER A 115 -0.89 10.50 21.14
CA SER A 115 -0.09 10.63 22.37
C SER A 115 1.39 10.85 22.06
N ALA A 116 2.14 11.35 23.05
CA ALA A 116 3.60 11.50 22.94
C ALA A 116 4.31 10.15 22.66
N ASP A 117 3.80 9.07 23.27
CA ASP A 117 4.35 7.71 23.07
C ASP A 117 4.07 7.19 21.65
N GLU A 118 2.91 7.49 21.08
CA GLU A 118 2.59 7.16 19.68
C GLU A 118 3.46 7.96 18.70
N ILE A 119 3.77 9.23 19.00
CA ILE A 119 4.71 10.02 18.19
C ILE A 119 6.10 9.36 18.17
N GLU A 120 6.59 8.88 19.32
CA GLU A 120 7.86 8.17 19.39
C GLU A 120 7.81 6.83 18.64
N THR A 121 6.68 6.13 18.72
CA THR A 121 6.42 4.89 17.97
C THR A 121 6.44 5.13 16.47
N ILE A 122 5.84 6.21 15.99
CA ILE A 122 5.88 6.60 14.58
C ILE A 122 7.32 6.89 14.15
N ARG A 123 8.06 7.68 14.94
CA ARG A 123 9.44 8.08 14.62
C ARG A 123 10.36 6.88 14.47
N THR A 124 10.40 6.02 15.49
CA THR A 124 11.26 4.83 15.50
C THR A 124 10.77 3.77 14.53
N GLY A 125 9.45 3.63 14.39
CA GLY A 125 8.82 2.66 13.50
C GLY A 125 9.12 2.92 12.03
N PHE A 126 9.06 4.18 11.55
CA PHE A 126 9.42 4.48 10.16
C PHE A 126 10.90 4.23 9.88
N ILE A 127 11.80 4.56 10.82
CA ILE A 127 13.24 4.27 10.68
C ILE A 127 13.44 2.76 10.54
N ALA A 128 12.90 1.98 11.48
CA ALA A 128 13.03 0.53 11.45
C ALA A 128 12.39 -0.09 10.20
N TRP A 129 11.27 0.46 9.72
CA TRP A 129 10.61 0.00 8.51
C TRP A 129 11.50 0.19 7.28
N VAL A 130 12.10 1.37 7.11
CA VAL A 130 13.03 1.65 5.99
C VAL A 130 14.25 0.74 6.08
N GLU A 131 14.88 0.64 7.25
CA GLU A 131 16.06 -0.20 7.44
C GLU A 131 15.78 -1.67 7.13
N THR A 132 14.62 -2.17 7.57
CA THR A 132 14.21 -3.54 7.29
C THR A 132 13.89 -3.74 5.81
N TYR A 133 13.18 -2.80 5.19
CA TYR A 133 12.77 -2.91 3.80
C TYR A 133 13.96 -2.82 2.83
N GLU A 134 14.98 -2.01 3.14
CA GLU A 134 16.14 -1.82 2.28
C GLU A 134 17.26 -2.84 2.55
N TYR A 135 17.56 -3.13 3.81
CA TYR A 135 18.76 -3.90 4.19
C TYR A 135 18.50 -5.34 4.63
N ALA A 136 17.25 -5.72 4.96
CA ALA A 136 16.91 -7.11 5.29
C ALA A 136 16.42 -7.92 4.08
N SER A 137 16.62 -7.37 2.87
CA SER A 137 16.31 -7.97 1.56
C SER A 137 17.19 -9.19 1.28
#